data_AF-A0A972ZPL5-F1
#
_entry.id   AF-A0A972ZPL5-F1
#
_cell.length_a   1.000
_cell.length_b   1.000
_cell.length_c   1.000
_cell.angle_alpha   90.00
_cell.angle_beta   90.00
_cell.angle_gamma   90.00
#
_symmetry.space_group_name_H-M   'P 1'
#
loop_
_entity.id
_entity.type
_entity.pdbx_description
1 polymer ?
#
loop_
_entity_poly.entity_id
_entity_poly.type
_entity_poly.pdbx_seq_one_letter_code
_entity_poly.pdbx_strand_id
1 'polypeptide(L)'
;MKLQYIVVIVLLCSVFMSNKIVAQSDDFELAQIRTDETFQTITGFGASLAFYENWLIAHPNKSEIYNIIFGELSLDILRVRNAYGYDSDMINRVSQFAQAARNSLGKPIDIMVTSWGPPAYLKSN
;
A
#
# COMPACT_ATOMS: atom_id res chain seq x y z
N MET A 1 -3.31 46.15 -58.03
CA MET A 1 -2.69 44.91 -57.51
C MET A 1 -1.79 45.11 -56.29
N LYS A 2 -0.91 46.13 -56.20
CA LYS A 2 0.05 46.25 -55.07
C LYS A 2 -0.57 46.60 -53.70
N LEU A 3 -1.70 47.30 -53.63
CA LEU A 3 -2.32 47.73 -52.36
C LEU A 3 -3.07 46.60 -51.62
N GLN A 4 -3.63 45.63 -52.35
CA GLN A 4 -4.36 44.50 -51.75
C GLN A 4 -3.43 43.56 -50.98
N TYR A 5 -2.20 43.35 -51.45
CA TYR A 5 -1.22 42.51 -50.75
C TYR A 5 -0.74 43.14 -49.43
N ILE A 6 -0.67 44.48 -49.35
CA ILE A 6 -0.25 45.18 -48.14
C ILE A 6 -1.33 45.05 -47.05
N VAL A 7 -2.61 45.18 -47.42
CA VAL A 7 -3.72 44.99 -46.47
C VAL A 7 -3.78 43.55 -45.96
N VAL A 8 -3.55 42.56 -46.83
CA VAL A 8 -3.49 41.14 -46.44
C VAL A 8 -2.32 40.85 -45.50
N ILE A 9 -1.14 41.44 -45.74
CA ILE A 9 0.03 41.27 -44.87
C ILE A 9 -0.21 41.93 -43.50
N VAL A 10 -0.81 43.12 -43.45
CA VAL A 10 -1.13 43.80 -42.18
C VAL A 10 -2.20 43.05 -41.39
N LEU A 11 -3.21 42.48 -42.06
CA LEU A 11 -4.22 41.63 -41.42
C LEU A 11 -3.65 40.28 -40.94
N LEU A 12 -2.69 39.69 -41.64
CA LEU A 12 -2.00 38.50 -41.13
C LEU A 12 -1.17 38.86 -39.89
N CYS A 13 -0.41 39.95 -39.91
CA CYS A 13 0.43 40.34 -38.78
C CYS A 13 -0.37 40.66 -37.50
N SER A 14 -1.58 41.23 -37.62
CA SER A 14 -2.42 41.52 -36.46
C SER A 14 -3.04 40.27 -35.83
N VAL A 15 -3.32 39.22 -36.63
CA VAL A 15 -3.81 37.92 -36.12
C VAL A 15 -2.72 37.16 -35.35
N PHE A 16 -1.43 37.34 -35.70
CA PHE A 16 -0.33 36.66 -35.02
C PHE A 16 0.20 37.38 -33.76
N MET A 17 -0.16 38.64 -33.50
CA MET A 17 0.36 39.39 -32.34
C MET A 17 -0.49 39.33 -31.07
N SER A 18 -1.68 38.69 -31.10
CA SER A 18 -2.62 38.75 -29.96
C SER A 18 -2.59 37.55 -29.01
N ASN A 19 -1.82 36.51 -29.30
CA ASN A 19 -1.65 35.39 -28.37
C ASN A 19 -0.54 35.73 -27.39
N LYS A 20 -0.88 36.39 -26.29
CA LYS A 20 -0.03 36.36 -25.09
C LYS A 20 0.06 34.90 -24.67
N ILE A 21 1.17 34.24 -25.01
CA ILE A 21 1.56 32.96 -24.40
C ILE A 21 1.83 33.29 -22.93
N VAL A 22 0.81 33.11 -22.09
CA VAL A 22 0.98 33.18 -20.64
C VAL A 22 1.68 31.88 -20.27
N ALA A 23 2.97 31.97 -19.90
CA ALA A 23 3.66 30.86 -19.27
C ALA A 23 2.85 30.42 -18.06
N GLN A 24 2.58 29.12 -17.93
CA GLN A 24 1.98 28.55 -16.74
C GLN A 24 2.84 28.95 -15.55
N SER A 25 2.27 29.65 -14.55
CA SER A 25 2.99 29.93 -13.32
C SER A 25 3.14 28.63 -12.55
N ASP A 26 4.36 28.11 -12.44
CA ASP A 26 4.65 26.96 -11.60
C ASP A 26 4.53 27.39 -10.14
N ASP A 27 3.38 27.10 -9.54
CA ASP A 27 3.19 27.17 -8.10
C ASP A 27 3.64 25.82 -7.54
N PHE A 28 4.70 25.82 -6.73
CA PHE A 28 5.23 24.61 -6.12
C PHE A 28 5.37 24.81 -4.62
N GLU A 29 5.02 23.76 -3.87
CA GLU A 29 5.24 23.70 -2.43
C GLU A 29 6.51 22.90 -2.16
N LEU A 30 7.42 23.48 -1.38
CA LEU A 30 8.67 22.82 -1.01
C LEU A 30 8.47 21.94 0.21
N ALA A 31 8.61 20.63 0.05
CA ALA A 31 8.76 19.71 1.17
C ALA A 31 10.23 19.66 1.60
N GLN A 32 10.51 20.05 2.85
CA GLN A 32 11.84 19.94 3.45
C GLN A 32 11.96 18.70 4.33
N ILE A 33 13.00 17.89 4.09
CA ILE A 33 13.32 16.71 4.90
C ILE A 33 14.54 17.04 5.76
N ARG A 34 14.36 17.01 7.09
CA ARG A 34 15.44 17.24 8.07
C ARG A 34 15.97 15.90 8.58
N THR A 35 17.14 15.49 8.10
CA THR A 35 17.74 14.18 8.43
C THR A 35 18.52 14.17 9.74
N ASP A 36 18.74 15.33 10.34
CA ASP A 36 19.33 15.56 11.67
C ASP A 36 18.32 15.41 12.81
N GLU A 37 17.01 15.42 12.50
CA GLU A 37 15.93 15.27 13.46
C GLU A 37 15.31 13.86 13.37
N THR A 38 15.32 13.13 14.49
CA THR A 38 14.82 11.75 14.57
C THR A 38 13.64 11.64 15.52
N PHE A 39 12.68 10.78 15.18
CA PHE A 39 11.51 10.47 16.02
C PHE A 39 11.45 8.97 16.35
N GLN A 40 10.28 8.35 16.27
CA GLN A 40 10.10 6.92 16.52
C GLN A 40 10.75 6.05 15.44
N THR A 41 11.27 4.90 15.85
CA THR A 41 11.60 3.82 14.91
C THR A 41 10.34 3.03 14.61
N ILE A 42 10.00 2.89 13.32
CA ILE A 42 8.87 2.07 12.88
C ILE A 42 9.30 0.60 12.87
N THR A 43 8.57 -0.25 13.59
CA THR A 43 8.86 -1.69 13.70
C THR A 43 8.60 -2.45 12.41
N GLY A 44 7.55 -2.10 11.67
CA GLY A 44 7.18 -2.79 10.44
C GLY A 44 5.78 -2.46 9.95
N PHE A 45 5.36 -3.17 8.90
CA PHE A 45 4.04 -3.07 8.29
C PHE A 45 3.45 -4.46 8.13
N GLY A 46 2.12 -4.59 8.24
CA GLY A 46 1.52 -5.90 8.35
C GLY A 46 0.07 -6.01 7.89
N ALA A 47 -0.44 -7.23 8.03
CA ALA A 47 -1.82 -7.57 7.73
C ALA A 47 -2.41 -8.48 8.83
N SER A 48 -3.73 -8.65 8.81
CA SER A 48 -4.44 -9.48 9.78
C SER A 48 -4.91 -10.80 9.19
N LEU A 49 -4.67 -11.90 9.91
CA LEU A 49 -5.34 -13.17 9.75
C LEU A 49 -6.54 -13.20 10.71
N ALA A 50 -7.66 -12.67 10.23
CA ALA A 50 -8.87 -12.50 11.03
C ALA A 50 -9.88 -13.62 10.80
N PHE A 51 -10.22 -13.92 9.54
CA PHE A 51 -11.12 -15.01 9.15
C PHE A 51 -10.74 -15.51 7.76
N TYR A 52 -11.15 -16.73 7.44
CA TYR A 52 -11.02 -17.33 6.11
C TYR A 52 -9.58 -17.49 5.62
N GLU A 53 -8.61 -17.65 6.52
CA GLU A 53 -7.21 -17.88 6.17
C GLU A 53 -7.05 -19.12 5.27
N ASN A 54 -7.95 -20.09 5.46
CA ASN A 54 -8.04 -21.31 4.66
C ASN A 54 -8.30 -21.06 3.18
N TRP A 55 -8.98 -19.96 2.80
CA TRP A 55 -9.26 -19.67 1.39
C TRP A 55 -7.99 -19.37 0.62
N LEU A 56 -7.09 -18.56 1.19
CA LEU A 56 -5.80 -18.28 0.57
C LEU A 56 -4.90 -19.53 0.62
N ILE A 57 -4.92 -20.28 1.73
CA ILE A 57 -4.16 -21.56 1.84
C ILE A 57 -4.56 -22.57 0.75
N ALA A 58 -5.84 -22.61 0.38
CA ALA A 58 -6.39 -23.49 -0.65
C ALA A 58 -6.34 -22.90 -2.07
N HIS A 59 -5.93 -21.64 -2.23
CA HIS A 59 -5.95 -20.95 -3.52
C HIS A 59 -4.92 -21.57 -4.49
N PRO A 60 -5.27 -21.82 -5.77
CA PRO A 60 -4.34 -22.42 -6.74
C PRO A 60 -3.06 -21.60 -6.93
N ASN A 61 -3.16 -20.27 -6.84
CA ASN A 61 -2.02 -19.35 -6.97
C ASN A 61 -1.43 -18.92 -5.61
N LYS A 62 -1.60 -19.71 -4.55
CA LYS A 62 -1.12 -19.36 -3.20
C LYS A 62 0.33 -18.88 -3.17
N SER A 63 1.22 -19.57 -3.87
CA SER A 63 2.66 -19.26 -3.85
C SER A 63 2.95 -17.88 -4.43
N GLU A 64 2.28 -17.50 -5.52
CA GLU A 64 2.42 -16.17 -6.14
C GLU A 64 1.85 -15.09 -5.22
N ILE A 65 0.69 -15.34 -4.62
CA ILE A 65 0.08 -14.40 -3.64
C ILE A 65 1.01 -14.22 -2.44
N TYR A 66 1.63 -15.28 -1.93
CA TYR A 66 2.63 -15.17 -0.86
C TYR A 66 3.87 -14.39 -1.27
N ASN A 67 4.34 -14.55 -2.51
CA ASN A 67 5.45 -13.74 -3.04
C ASN A 67 5.10 -12.25 -3.09
N ILE A 68 3.88 -11.91 -3.53
CA ILE A 68 3.43 -10.51 -3.54
C ILE A 68 3.35 -9.97 -2.11
N ILE A 69 2.73 -10.71 -1.18
CA ILE A 69 2.52 -10.27 0.22
C ILE A 69 3.85 -10.09 0.97
N PHE A 70 4.75 -11.07 0.88
CA PHE A 70 5.96 -11.10 1.73
C PHE A 70 7.23 -10.72 0.98
N GLY A 71 7.27 -10.82 -0.34
CA GLY A 71 8.43 -10.51 -1.16
C GLY A 71 8.36 -9.09 -1.72
N GLU A 72 7.25 -8.75 -2.36
CA GLU A 72 7.09 -7.42 -2.99
C GLU A 72 6.64 -6.37 -1.98
N LEU A 73 5.50 -6.60 -1.31
CA LEU A 73 4.99 -5.68 -0.28
C LEU A 73 5.83 -5.71 1.00
N SER A 74 6.68 -6.73 1.18
CA SER A 74 7.57 -6.88 2.33
C SER A 74 6.84 -6.78 3.69
N LEU A 75 5.60 -7.29 3.77
CA LEU A 75 4.86 -7.28 5.03
C LEU A 75 5.57 -8.18 6.05
N ASP A 76 5.92 -7.62 7.21
CA ASP A 76 6.74 -8.28 8.21
C ASP A 76 6.10 -8.31 9.61
N ILE A 77 4.81 -8.01 9.68
CA ILE A 77 3.96 -8.22 10.85
C ILE A 77 2.68 -8.98 10.46
N LEU A 78 2.34 -10.04 11.19
CA LEU A 78 1.04 -10.70 11.14
C LEU A 78 0.27 -10.48 12.44
N ARG A 79 -0.89 -9.82 12.35
CA ARG A 79 -1.85 -9.79 13.45
C ARG A 79 -2.78 -11.00 13.34
N VAL A 80 -2.85 -11.83 14.37
CA VAL A 80 -3.65 -13.07 14.36
C VAL A 80 -4.70 -13.06 15.45
N ARG A 81 -5.86 -13.66 15.17
CA ARG A 81 -6.88 -13.85 16.21
C ARG A 81 -6.52 -15.01 17.13
N ASN A 82 -6.72 -14.82 18.43
CA ASN A 82 -6.76 -15.90 19.39
C ASN A 82 -8.13 -16.59 19.29
N ALA A 83 -8.12 -17.85 18.88
CA ALA A 83 -9.32 -18.66 18.68
C ALA A 83 -9.44 -19.82 19.68
N TYR A 84 -8.81 -19.65 20.85
CA TYR A 84 -8.89 -20.60 21.95
C TYR A 84 -10.34 -21.01 22.24
N GLY A 85 -10.59 -22.31 22.29
CA GLY A 85 -11.90 -22.88 22.64
C GLY A 85 -12.93 -22.98 21.52
N TYR A 86 -12.63 -22.51 20.29
CA TYR A 86 -13.58 -22.63 19.17
C TYR A 86 -12.96 -22.85 17.78
N ASP A 87 -11.62 -22.79 17.64
CA ASP A 87 -10.92 -23.16 16.40
C ASP A 87 -9.54 -23.74 16.71
N SER A 88 -9.46 -25.07 16.80
CA SER A 88 -8.23 -25.78 17.15
C SER A 88 -7.16 -25.76 16.04
N ASP A 89 -7.56 -25.47 14.80
CA ASP A 89 -6.67 -25.52 13.64
C ASP A 89 -6.10 -24.13 13.27
N MET A 90 -6.52 -23.07 13.96
CA MET A 90 -6.01 -21.71 13.76
C MET A 90 -4.47 -21.64 13.77
N ILE A 91 -3.82 -22.31 14.72
CA ILE A 91 -2.35 -22.30 14.84
C ILE A 91 -1.68 -22.90 13.60
N ASN A 92 -2.21 -24.01 13.06
CA ASN A 92 -1.67 -24.64 11.86
C ASN A 92 -1.78 -23.72 10.64
N ARG A 93 -2.90 -23.02 10.51
CA ARG A 93 -3.09 -22.04 9.42
C ARG A 93 -2.10 -20.89 9.57
N VAL A 94 -1.99 -20.27 10.76
CA VAL A 94 -1.01 -19.20 11.02
C VAL A 94 0.43 -19.67 10.72
N SER A 95 0.78 -20.90 11.10
CA SER A 95 2.11 -21.46 10.85
C SER A 95 2.47 -21.50 9.35
N GLN A 96 1.50 -21.79 8.46
CA GLN A 96 1.75 -21.78 7.02
C GLN A 96 2.12 -20.39 6.49
N PHE A 97 1.42 -19.35 6.94
CA PHE A 97 1.76 -17.96 6.58
C PHE A 97 3.11 -17.55 7.17
N ALA A 98 3.39 -17.91 8.43
CA ALA A 98 4.66 -17.59 9.07
C ALA A 98 5.85 -18.26 8.38
N GLN A 99 5.68 -19.48 7.88
CA GLN A 99 6.70 -20.17 7.08
C GLN A 99 6.91 -19.52 5.72
N ALA A 100 5.82 -19.18 5.01
CA ALA A 100 5.91 -18.46 3.74
C ALA A 100 6.63 -17.11 3.89
N ALA A 101 6.26 -16.35 4.93
CA ALA A 101 6.91 -15.10 5.27
C ALA A 101 8.39 -15.28 5.58
N ARG A 102 8.76 -16.27 6.41
CA ARG A 102 10.16 -16.55 6.75
C ARG A 102 10.99 -16.87 5.52
N ASN A 103 10.46 -17.68 4.60
CA ASN A 103 11.16 -18.05 3.37
C ASN A 103 11.39 -16.83 2.46
N SER A 104 10.47 -15.88 2.44
CA SER A 104 10.57 -14.66 1.64
C SER A 104 11.45 -13.58 2.27
N LEU A 105 11.26 -13.32 3.56
CA LEU A 105 11.92 -12.23 4.30
C LEU A 105 13.33 -12.59 4.78
N GLY A 106 13.68 -13.88 4.83
CA GLY A 106 14.95 -14.35 5.40
C GLY A 106 15.05 -14.21 6.93
N LYS A 107 13.99 -13.77 7.59
CA LYS A 107 13.86 -13.64 9.06
C LYS A 107 12.50 -14.17 9.52
N PRO A 108 12.34 -14.59 10.78
CA PRO A 108 11.02 -14.80 11.36
C PRO A 108 10.15 -13.54 11.22
N ILE A 109 8.87 -13.72 10.88
CA ILE A 109 7.88 -12.65 10.87
C ILE A 109 7.41 -12.34 12.29
N ASP A 110 7.15 -11.07 12.60
CA ASP A 110 6.60 -10.68 13.89
C ASP A 110 5.11 -11.06 13.96
N ILE A 111 4.67 -11.63 15.07
CA ILE A 111 3.28 -12.08 15.25
C ILE A 111 2.66 -11.39 16.46
N MET A 112 1.56 -10.67 16.22
CA MET A 112 0.75 -10.03 17.24
C MET A 112 -0.56 -10.79 17.43
N VAL A 113 -0.77 -11.37 18.61
CA VAL A 113 -1.98 -12.15 18.91
C VAL A 113 -3.00 -11.27 19.63
N THR A 114 -4.25 -11.27 19.16
CA THR A 114 -5.35 -10.52 19.81
C THR A 114 -6.62 -11.35 19.93
N SER A 115 -7.42 -11.14 20.98
CA SER A 115 -8.70 -11.85 21.16
C SER A 115 -9.88 -10.90 21.00
N TRP A 116 -10.96 -11.36 20.36
CA TRP A 116 -12.25 -10.66 20.36
C TRP A 116 -13.00 -10.83 21.69
N GLY A 117 -12.78 -11.95 22.37
CA GLY A 117 -13.45 -12.31 23.60
C GLY A 117 -13.15 -13.76 23.97
N PRO A 118 -13.34 -14.12 25.24
CA PRO A 118 -13.15 -15.50 25.66
C PRO A 118 -14.30 -16.40 25.18
N PRO A 119 -14.13 -17.72 25.18
CA PRO A 119 -15.22 -18.68 24.97
C PRO A 119 -16.46 -18.40 25.82
N ALA A 120 -17.63 -18.82 25.32
CA ALA A 120 -18.91 -18.57 25.99
C ALA A 120 -18.94 -19.03 27.46
N TYR A 121 -18.32 -20.18 27.78
CA TYR A 121 -18.26 -20.72 29.13
C TYR A 121 -17.40 -19.90 30.12
N LEU A 122 -16.65 -18.90 29.65
CA LEU A 122 -15.88 -17.96 30.47
C LEU A 122 -16.54 -16.58 30.59
N LYS A 123 -17.70 -16.35 29.96
CA LYS A 123 -18.41 -15.08 30.02
C LYS A 123 -19.52 -15.15 31.07
N SER A 124 -19.73 -14.06 31.80
CA SER A 124 -20.76 -13.95 32.85
C SER A 124 -22.14 -13.52 32.30
N ASN A 125 -22.27 -13.41 30.99
CA ASN A 125 -23.42 -12.82 30.30
C ASN A 125 -24.26 -13.88 29.60
#